data_AF-A0AA88T6S2-F1
#
_entry.id   AF-A0AA88T6S2-F1
#
_cell.length_a   1.000
_cell.length_b   1.000
_cell.length_c   1.000
_cell.angle_alpha   90.00
_cell.angle_beta   90.00
_cell.angle_gamma   90.00
#
_symmetry.space_group_name_H-M   'P 1'
#
loop_
_entity.id
_entity.type
_entity.pdbx_description
1 polymer ?
#
loop_
_entity_poly.entity_id
_entity_poly.type
_entity_poly.pdbx_seq_one_letter_code
_entity_poly.pdbx_strand_id
1 'polypeptide(L)'
;MTWLQAQSYCRQYYTDLASTRDETEYSIVRSLSLSETWFGLFRDSWKWIGKTNFSTIGWMPNKPDNTLFHENCGYINNNMAGDALCSDVMPFVCYSEIVRKYQIVRLKVKTNQDMKDPAVKAAILEQIKQKLKDHGMAGNSTVKWREQPDGLVFHKESRR
;
A
#
# COMPACT_ATOMS: atom_id res chain seq x y z
N MET A 1 -21.79 7.79 -3.16
CA MET A 1 -22.24 6.43 -2.79
C MET A 1 -22.43 6.38 -1.29
N THR A 2 -23.28 5.50 -0.75
CA THR A 2 -23.29 5.26 0.71
C THR A 2 -21.94 4.71 1.14
N TRP A 3 -21.60 4.83 2.43
CA TRP A 3 -20.28 4.39 2.91
C TRP A 3 -20.03 2.90 2.62
N LEU A 4 -21.03 2.04 2.85
CA LEU A 4 -20.93 0.60 2.60
C LEU A 4 -20.80 0.28 1.11
N GLN A 5 -21.49 1.02 0.24
CA GLN A 5 -21.37 0.88 -1.21
C GLN A 5 -19.97 1.31 -1.68
N ALA A 6 -19.46 2.42 -1.16
CA ALA A 6 -18.11 2.90 -1.44
C ALA A 6 -17.05 1.88 -1.00
N GLN A 7 -17.19 1.31 0.19
CA GLN A 7 -16.31 0.24 0.68
C GLN A 7 -16.34 -0.99 -0.22
N SER A 8 -17.53 -1.43 -0.60
CA SER A 8 -17.71 -2.58 -1.49
C SER A 8 -17.06 -2.34 -2.85
N TYR A 9 -17.23 -1.13 -3.41
CA TYR A 9 -16.56 -0.72 -4.64
C TYR A 9 -15.04 -0.76 -4.49
N CYS A 10 -14.49 -0.18 -3.43
CA CYS A 10 -13.04 -0.19 -3.20
C CYS A 10 -12.50 -1.61 -3.03
N ARG A 11 -13.20 -2.52 -2.35
CA ARG A 11 -12.77 -3.92 -2.20
C ARG A 11 -12.91 -4.74 -3.48
N GLN A 12 -13.80 -4.33 -4.39
CA GLN A 12 -13.98 -4.99 -5.67
C GLN A 12 -12.87 -4.63 -6.67
N TYR A 13 -12.44 -3.37 -6.70
CA TYR A 13 -11.51 -2.87 -7.73
C TYR A 13 -10.11 -2.49 -7.19
N TYR A 14 -9.97 -2.35 -5.88
CA TYR A 14 -8.77 -1.93 -5.17
C TYR A 14 -8.58 -2.78 -3.89
N THR A 15 -7.95 -2.25 -2.83
CA THR A 15 -7.83 -2.96 -1.55
C THR A 15 -9.00 -2.65 -0.61
N ASP A 16 -9.22 -1.39 -0.25
CA ASP A 16 -10.33 -0.96 0.61
C ASP A 16 -10.48 0.58 0.56
N LEU A 17 -11.42 1.16 1.32
CA LEU A 17 -11.46 2.61 1.58
C LEU A 17 -10.17 3.07 2.26
N ALA A 18 -9.63 4.21 1.86
CA ALA A 18 -8.38 4.75 2.38
C ALA A 18 -8.46 4.98 3.89
N SER A 19 -7.72 4.18 4.67
CA SER A 19 -7.52 4.41 6.09
C SER A 19 -6.37 5.38 6.33
N THR A 20 -6.32 5.96 7.53
CA THR A 20 -5.29 6.94 7.90
C THR A 20 -4.50 6.40 9.08
N ARG A 21 -3.55 5.50 8.81
CA ARG A 21 -2.79 4.76 9.85
C ARG A 21 -1.76 5.65 10.54
N ASP A 22 -1.35 6.72 9.86
CA ASP A 22 -0.43 7.74 10.35
C ASP A 22 -0.74 9.12 9.73
N GLU A 23 0.00 10.14 10.15
CA GLU A 23 -0.16 11.52 9.69
C GLU A 23 0.14 11.68 8.19
N THR A 24 1.05 10.87 7.64
CA THR A 24 1.38 10.92 6.21
C THR A 24 0.18 10.46 5.39
N GLU A 25 -0.41 9.32 5.74
CA GLU A 25 -1.63 8.84 5.11
C GLU A 25 -2.80 9.81 5.32
N TYR A 26 -2.96 10.37 6.52
CA TYR A 26 -3.98 11.38 6.80
C TYR A 26 -3.85 12.61 5.88
N SER A 27 -2.63 13.12 5.71
CA SER A 27 -2.36 14.27 4.83
C SER A 27 -2.70 13.98 3.37
N ILE A 28 -2.42 12.75 2.90
CA ILE A 28 -2.74 12.32 1.53
C ILE A 28 -4.25 12.28 1.34
N VAL A 29 -4.98 11.59 2.22
CA VAL A 29 -6.45 11.50 2.11
C VAL A 29 -7.09 12.88 2.16
N ARG A 30 -6.59 13.77 3.03
CA ARG A 30 -7.00 15.19 3.08
C ARG A 30 -6.79 15.92 1.76
N SER A 31 -5.58 15.81 1.18
CA SER A 31 -5.25 16.48 -0.08
C SER A 31 -6.10 16.01 -1.28
N LEU A 32 -6.59 14.76 -1.23
CA LEU A 32 -7.45 14.18 -2.27
C LEU A 32 -8.94 14.51 -2.05
N SER A 33 -9.31 14.98 -0.85
CA SER A 33 -10.70 15.27 -0.48
C SER A 33 -11.07 16.68 -0.90
N LEU A 34 -11.75 16.80 -2.04
CA LEU A 34 -12.19 18.10 -2.61
C LEU A 34 -13.53 18.60 -2.02
N SER A 35 -14.26 17.72 -1.35
CA SER A 35 -15.56 17.98 -0.70
C SER A 35 -15.74 16.96 0.43
N GLU A 36 -16.94 16.87 1.01
CA GLU A 36 -17.27 15.81 1.97
C GLU A 36 -16.99 14.43 1.36
N THR A 37 -15.98 13.74 1.86
CA THR A 37 -15.44 12.55 1.21
C THR A 37 -15.32 11.41 2.21
N TRP A 38 -15.90 10.26 1.88
CA TRP A 38 -15.75 9.06 2.69
C TRP A 38 -14.32 8.54 2.69
N PHE A 39 -13.87 8.13 3.87
CA PHE A 39 -12.62 7.41 4.07
C PHE A 39 -12.85 6.20 4.99
N GLY A 40 -11.82 5.39 5.21
CA GLY A 40 -11.88 4.09 5.91
C GLY A 40 -12.07 4.18 7.42
N LEU A 41 -12.86 5.15 7.89
CA LEU A 41 -13.20 5.36 9.29
C LEU A 41 -14.65 4.93 9.55
N PHE A 42 -14.83 3.98 10.46
CA PHE A 42 -16.15 3.42 10.81
C PHE A 42 -16.25 3.21 12.33
N ARG A 43 -17.42 3.44 12.91
CA ARG A 43 -17.74 3.19 14.32
C ARG A 43 -18.66 1.99 14.42
N ASP A 44 -18.18 0.93 15.07
CA ASP A 44 -19.10 -0.06 15.62
C ASP A 44 -19.71 0.52 16.90
N SER A 45 -20.92 0.10 17.25
CA SER A 45 -21.84 0.57 18.29
C SER A 45 -21.29 1.10 19.64
N TRP A 46 -20.00 0.93 19.94
CA TRP A 46 -19.30 1.42 21.14
C TRP A 46 -17.86 1.92 20.90
N LYS A 47 -17.30 1.80 19.68
CA LYS A 47 -15.94 2.29 19.37
C LYS A 47 -15.70 2.42 17.86
N TRP A 48 -14.79 3.31 17.51
CA TRP A 48 -14.26 3.35 16.16
C TRP A 48 -13.41 2.11 15.86
N ILE A 49 -13.62 1.51 14.69
CA ILE A 49 -12.95 0.30 14.19
C ILE A 49 -12.24 0.64 12.89
N GLY A 50 -11.00 0.17 12.76
CA GLY A 50 -10.21 0.29 11.54
C GLY A 50 -8.71 0.16 11.82
N LYS A 51 -7.89 0.25 10.77
CA LYS A 51 -6.43 0.39 10.92
C LYS A 51 -6.01 1.83 11.27
N THR A 52 -6.96 2.73 11.46
CA THR A 52 -6.75 4.17 11.64
C THR A 52 -6.19 4.51 13.02
N ASN A 53 -5.20 5.41 13.07
CA ASN A 53 -4.69 5.97 14.31
C ASN A 53 -5.49 7.22 14.69
N PHE A 54 -6.30 7.14 15.74
CA PHE A 54 -7.21 8.23 16.13
C PHE A 54 -6.48 9.49 16.60
N SER A 55 -5.27 9.35 17.14
CA SER A 55 -4.48 10.48 17.65
C SER A 55 -3.97 11.39 16.53
N THR A 56 -3.99 10.93 15.27
CA THR A 56 -3.56 11.72 14.10
C THR A 56 -4.74 12.37 13.37
N ILE A 57 -5.97 12.12 13.78
CA ILE A 57 -7.15 12.71 13.14
C ILE A 57 -7.39 14.11 13.68
N GLY A 58 -7.33 15.11 12.80
CA GLY A 58 -7.81 16.46 13.08
C GLY A 58 -9.34 16.53 12.95
N TRP A 59 -10.05 16.34 14.06
CA TRP A 59 -11.52 16.43 14.08
C TRP A 59 -12.02 17.86 13.90
N MET A 60 -13.18 18.01 13.26
CA MET A 60 -13.91 19.27 13.25
C MET A 60 -14.35 19.65 14.67
N PRO A 61 -14.56 20.95 14.95
CA PRO A 61 -15.13 21.38 16.22
C PRO A 61 -16.41 20.61 16.55
N ASN A 62 -16.50 20.11 17.79
CA ASN A 62 -17.60 19.30 18.30
C ASN A 62 -17.75 17.90 17.68
N LYS A 63 -16.83 17.43 16.85
CA LYS A 63 -16.85 16.07 16.29
C LYS A 63 -15.81 15.16 16.97
N PRO A 64 -16.01 13.83 16.98
CA PRO A 64 -17.26 13.16 16.60
C PRO A 64 -18.33 13.39 17.67
N ASP A 65 -19.56 13.74 17.28
CA ASP A 65 -20.67 13.99 18.21
C ASP A 65 -21.66 12.82 18.28
N ASN A 66 -21.56 11.86 17.36
CA ASN A 66 -22.49 10.74 17.25
C ASN A 66 -23.95 11.19 17.29
N THR A 67 -24.32 12.14 16.44
CA THR A 67 -25.68 12.68 16.46
C THR A 67 -26.70 11.57 16.24
N LEU A 68 -27.71 11.51 17.12
CA LEU A 68 -28.78 10.48 17.13
C LEU A 68 -28.30 9.02 17.26
N PHE A 69 -27.08 8.76 17.73
CA PHE A 69 -26.49 7.41 17.84
C PHE A 69 -26.33 6.64 16.50
N HIS A 70 -26.38 7.34 15.37
CA HIS A 70 -26.42 6.72 14.05
C HIS A 70 -25.31 7.18 13.09
N GLU A 71 -24.47 8.13 13.49
CA GLU A 71 -23.37 8.66 12.66
C GLU A 71 -22.11 7.80 12.74
N ASN A 72 -22.20 6.57 12.25
CA ASN A 72 -21.13 5.58 12.41
C ASN A 72 -20.04 5.67 11.33
N CYS A 73 -20.11 6.62 10.40
CA CYS A 73 -19.19 6.69 9.28
C CYS A 73 -18.42 8.00 9.27
N GLY A 74 -17.10 7.92 9.10
CA GLY A 74 -16.23 9.08 9.09
C GLY A 74 -16.01 9.63 7.68
N TYR A 75 -16.06 10.95 7.56
CA TYR A 75 -15.75 11.68 6.33
C TYR A 75 -14.70 12.76 6.58
N ILE A 76 -14.06 13.22 5.51
CA ILE A 76 -13.19 14.40 5.52
C ILE A 76 -13.91 15.54 4.81
N ASN A 77 -13.89 16.73 5.42
CA ASN A 77 -14.32 17.97 4.81
C ASN A 77 -13.37 19.11 5.24
N ASN A 78 -12.97 19.97 4.30
CA ASN A 78 -12.06 21.09 4.57
C ASN A 78 -10.86 20.71 5.44
N ASN A 79 -10.19 19.60 5.09
CA ASN A 79 -9.02 19.07 5.81
C ASN A 79 -9.25 18.56 7.25
N MET A 80 -10.50 18.44 7.70
CA MET A 80 -10.85 17.94 9.03
C MET A 80 -11.81 16.76 8.92
N ALA A 81 -11.82 15.90 9.93
CA ALA A 81 -12.70 14.75 9.99
C ALA A 81 -14.00 15.05 10.74
N GLY A 82 -15.09 14.42 10.31
CA GLY A 82 -16.36 14.37 11.03
C GLY A 82 -16.98 12.99 10.96
N ASP A 83 -18.01 12.77 11.76
CA ASP A 83 -18.92 11.63 11.63
C ASP A 83 -20.25 12.05 11.02
N ALA A 84 -20.81 11.17 10.20
CA ALA A 84 -22.05 11.35 9.45
C ALA A 84 -22.80 10.00 9.32
N LEU A 85 -24.06 10.07 8.86
CA LEU A 85 -24.86 8.88 8.63
C LEU A 85 -24.25 8.07 7.50
N CYS A 86 -24.06 6.76 7.71
CA CYS A 86 -23.49 5.88 6.69
C CYS A 86 -24.31 5.80 5.39
N SER A 87 -25.58 6.20 5.44
CA SER A 87 -26.50 6.32 4.31
C SER A 87 -26.27 7.56 3.45
N ASP A 88 -25.49 8.54 3.92
CA ASP A 88 -25.23 9.76 3.16
C ASP A 88 -24.43 9.46 1.90
N VAL A 89 -24.71 10.21 0.85
CA VAL A 89 -24.15 9.98 -0.49
C VAL A 89 -23.01 10.95 -0.71
N MET A 90 -21.78 10.44 -0.62
CA MET A 90 -20.56 11.25 -0.79
C MET A 90 -19.60 10.62 -1.83
N PRO A 91 -18.67 11.40 -2.40
CA PRO A 91 -17.45 10.86 -3.01
C PRO A 91 -16.62 10.09 -1.98
N PHE A 92 -15.63 9.32 -2.44
CA PHE A 92 -14.83 8.44 -1.58
C PHE A 92 -13.43 8.23 -2.13
N VAL A 93 -12.49 7.89 -1.24
CA VAL A 93 -11.10 7.56 -1.60
C VAL A 93 -10.82 6.09 -1.32
N CYS A 94 -10.36 5.36 -2.32
CA CYS A 94 -9.84 4.00 -2.16
C CYS A 94 -8.31 4.01 -2.02
N TYR A 95 -7.75 2.98 -1.39
CA TYR A 95 -6.33 2.68 -1.48
C TYR A 95 -6.09 1.30 -2.08
N SER A 96 -4.89 1.10 -2.60
CA SER A 96 -4.39 -0.20 -3.04
C SER A 96 -3.09 -0.51 -2.31
N GLU A 97 -3.05 -1.62 -1.57
CA GLU A 97 -1.78 -2.19 -1.14
C GLU A 97 -1.11 -2.82 -2.35
N ILE A 98 -0.05 -2.17 -2.85
CA ILE A 98 0.82 -2.79 -3.85
C ILE A 98 1.62 -3.86 -3.11
N VAL A 99 1.04 -5.04 -2.94
CA VAL A 99 1.76 -6.23 -2.47
C VAL A 99 2.73 -6.62 -3.56
N ARG A 100 3.95 -6.07 -3.50
CA ARG A 100 5.04 -6.47 -4.38
C ARG A 100 5.41 -7.90 -4.01
N LYS A 101 4.90 -8.87 -4.78
CA LYS A 101 5.32 -10.27 -4.66
C LYS A 101 6.76 -10.36 -5.18
N TYR A 102 7.71 -10.52 -4.27
CA TYR A 102 9.09 -10.82 -4.62
C TYR A 102 9.29 -12.33 -4.63
N GLN A 103 9.97 -12.83 -5.67
CA GLN A 103 10.45 -14.20 -5.72
C GLN A 103 11.98 -14.17 -5.61
N ILE A 104 12.53 -14.96 -4.68
CA ILE A 104 13.98 -15.05 -4.48
C ILE A 104 14.48 -16.30 -5.18
N VAL A 105 15.27 -16.11 -6.24
CA VAL A 105 15.89 -17.21 -6.97
C VAL A 105 17.35 -17.34 -6.52
N ARG A 106 17.73 -18.53 -6.07
CA ARG A 106 19.14 -18.87 -5.79
C ARG A 106 19.77 -19.45 -7.04
N LEU A 107 20.94 -18.93 -7.42
CA LEU A 107 21.65 -19.32 -8.64
C LEU A 107 23.04 -19.83 -8.26
N LYS A 108 23.47 -20.91 -8.93
CA LYS A 108 24.88 -21.30 -8.95
C LYS A 108 25.44 -20.92 -10.31
N VAL A 109 26.54 -20.17 -10.31
CA VAL A 109 27.19 -19.69 -11.53
C VAL A 109 28.59 -20.28 -11.58
N LYS A 110 28.92 -20.94 -12.69
CA LYS A 110 30.27 -21.43 -12.98
C LYS A 110 30.88 -20.51 -14.04
N THR A 111 31.93 -19.79 -13.68
CA THR A 111 32.64 -18.87 -14.57
C THR A 111 34.11 -18.78 -14.19
N ASN A 112 34.95 -18.41 -15.15
CA ASN A 112 36.36 -18.07 -14.92
C ASN A 112 36.56 -16.57 -14.67
N GLN A 113 35.51 -15.75 -14.85
CA GLN A 113 35.54 -14.30 -14.64
C GLN A 113 35.39 -13.94 -13.16
N ASP A 114 35.82 -12.72 -12.79
CA ASP A 114 35.62 -12.21 -11.44
C ASP A 114 34.16 -11.77 -11.21
N MET A 115 33.46 -12.47 -10.33
CA MET A 115 32.08 -12.18 -9.96
C MET A 115 31.91 -10.91 -9.10
N LYS A 116 33.02 -10.30 -8.66
CA LYS A 116 33.00 -8.99 -8.00
C LYS A 116 32.91 -7.84 -9.00
N ASP A 117 33.31 -8.06 -10.24
CA ASP A 117 33.26 -7.08 -11.32
C ASP A 117 31.81 -6.64 -11.60
N PRO A 118 31.49 -5.33 -11.47
CA PRO A 118 30.18 -4.79 -11.83
C PRO A 118 29.73 -5.14 -13.25
N ALA A 119 30.64 -5.18 -14.22
CA ALA A 119 30.31 -5.48 -15.61
C ALA A 119 29.85 -6.94 -15.78
N VAL A 120 30.51 -7.88 -15.11
CA VAL A 120 30.14 -9.30 -15.10
C VAL A 120 28.76 -9.48 -14.45
N LYS A 121 28.53 -8.86 -13.30
CA LYS A 121 27.23 -8.89 -12.60
C LYS A 121 26.10 -8.30 -13.44
N ALA A 122 26.36 -7.21 -14.17
CA ALA A 122 25.40 -6.58 -15.06
C ALA A 122 25.05 -7.48 -16.25
N ALA A 123 26.06 -8.06 -16.89
CA ALA A 123 25.86 -8.97 -18.03
C ALA A 123 25.00 -10.20 -17.65
N ILE A 124 25.26 -10.81 -16.49
CA ILE A 124 24.46 -11.93 -15.99
C ILE A 124 23.01 -11.49 -15.69
N LEU A 125 22.83 -10.33 -15.08
CA LEU A 125 21.50 -9.80 -14.75
C LEU A 125 20.68 -9.55 -16.02
N GLU A 126 21.30 -9.01 -17.08
CA GLU A 126 20.65 -8.82 -18.38
C GLU A 126 20.27 -10.15 -19.04
N GLN A 127 21.13 -11.17 -18.96
CA GLN A 127 20.78 -12.51 -19.45
C GLN A 127 19.57 -13.11 -18.70
N ILE A 128 19.48 -12.91 -17.38
CA ILE A 128 18.33 -13.37 -16.59
C ILE A 128 17.06 -12.62 -17.02
N LYS A 129 17.14 -11.29 -17.17
CA LYS A 129 16.00 -10.48 -17.65
C LYS A 129 15.53 -10.95 -19.02
N GLN A 130 16.44 -11.23 -19.94
CA GLN A 130 16.08 -11.72 -21.27
C GLN A 130 15.39 -13.08 -21.21
N LYS A 131 15.95 -14.05 -20.48
CA LYS A 131 15.30 -15.37 -20.33
C LYS A 131 13.90 -15.26 -19.73
N LEU A 132 13.69 -14.38 -18.75
CA LEU A 132 12.37 -14.15 -18.17
C LEU A 132 11.38 -13.58 -19.20
N LYS A 133 11.83 -12.67 -20.06
CA LYS A 133 11.02 -12.16 -21.18
C LYS A 133 10.65 -13.28 -22.16
N ASP A 134 11.62 -14.11 -22.53
CA ASP A 134 11.41 -15.23 -23.46
C ASP A 134 10.39 -16.24 -22.92
N HIS A 135 10.27 -16.37 -21.59
CA HIS A 135 9.30 -17.23 -20.91
C HIS A 135 7.99 -16.50 -20.53
N GLY A 136 7.70 -15.35 -21.15
CA GLY A 136 6.42 -14.65 -21.00
C GLY A 136 6.30 -13.76 -19.76
N MET A 137 7.38 -13.50 -19.00
CA MET A 137 7.36 -12.62 -17.83
C MET A 137 7.76 -11.16 -18.16
N ALA A 138 7.39 -10.68 -19.36
CA ALA A 138 7.92 -9.45 -19.95
C ALA A 138 7.32 -8.14 -19.40
N GLY A 139 6.14 -8.19 -18.78
CA GLY A 139 5.32 -6.99 -18.59
C GLY A 139 5.76 -6.02 -17.48
N ASN A 140 6.18 -6.52 -16.30
CA ASN A 140 6.36 -5.69 -15.09
C ASN A 140 7.40 -6.22 -14.09
N SER A 141 8.26 -7.15 -14.51
CA SER A 141 9.20 -7.83 -13.61
C SER A 141 10.48 -7.03 -13.40
N THR A 142 10.70 -6.55 -12.18
CA THR A 142 11.97 -5.93 -11.79
C THR A 142 12.92 -6.99 -11.24
N VAL A 143 14.06 -7.19 -11.89
CA VAL A 143 15.12 -8.11 -11.43
C VAL A 143 16.28 -7.31 -10.85
N LYS A 144 16.68 -7.63 -9.63
CA LYS A 144 17.82 -7.01 -8.93
C LYS A 144 18.62 -8.07 -8.18
N TRP A 145 19.91 -7.83 -8.03
CA TRP A 145 20.73 -8.59 -7.10
C TRP A 145 20.30 -8.30 -5.66
N ARG A 146 20.37 -9.34 -4.82
CA ARG A 146 20.25 -9.19 -3.37
C ARG A 146 21.65 -9.23 -2.78
N GLU A 147 22.10 -8.10 -2.26
CA GLU A 147 23.32 -8.03 -1.46
C GLU A 147 23.08 -8.65 -0.09
N GLN A 148 24.05 -9.44 0.36
CA GLN A 148 24.08 -9.99 1.71
C GLN A 148 24.65 -8.94 2.69
N PRO A 149 24.56 -9.14 4.02
CA PRO A 149 25.09 -8.20 5.00
C PRO A 149 26.59 -7.88 4.86
N ASP A 150 27.36 -8.73 4.17
CA ASP A 150 28.77 -8.53 3.85
C ASP A 150 29.01 -7.68 2.58
N GLY A 151 27.94 -7.18 1.95
CA GLY A 151 27.99 -6.40 0.71
C GLY A 151 28.24 -7.23 -0.55
N LEU A 152 28.30 -8.57 -0.44
CA LEU A 152 28.52 -9.46 -1.58
C LEU A 152 27.21 -10.08 -2.08
N VAL A 153 27.13 -10.25 -3.39
CA VAL A 153 26.02 -10.95 -4.06
C VAL A 153 26.34 -12.44 -4.24
N PHE A 154 27.61 -12.75 -4.52
CA PHE A 154 28.09 -14.09 -4.82
C PHE A 154 29.15 -14.53 -3.82
N HIS A 155 29.00 -15.75 -3.32
CA HIS A 155 29.94 -16.41 -2.43
C HIS A 155 30.55 -17.59 -3.17
N LYS A 156 31.88 -17.76 -3.08
CA LYS A 156 32.53 -18.97 -3.60
C LYS A 156 31.98 -20.15 -2.82
N GLU A 157 31.46 -21.14 -3.53
CA GLU A 157 31.02 -22.39 -2.92
C GLU A 157 32.25 -23.10 -2.33
N SER A 158 32.30 -23.25 -1.01
CA SER A 158 33.34 -24.02 -0.35
C SER A 158 33.12 -25.50 -0.64
N ARG A 159 34.18 -26.18 -1.11
CA ARG A 159 34.17 -27.64 -1.15
C ARG A 159 34.32 -28.14 0.28
N ARG A 160 33.31 -28.86 0.79
CA ARG A 160 33.49 -29.76 1.92
C ARG A 160 34.20 -31.02 1.43
#